data_AF-T1DCE9-F1
#
_entry.id   AF-T1DCE9-F1
#
_cell.length_a   1.000
_cell.length_b   1.000
_cell.length_c   1.000
_cell.angle_alpha   90.00
_cell.angle_beta   90.00
_cell.angle_gamma   90.00
#
_symmetry.space_group_name_H-M   'P 1'
#
loop_
_entity.id
_entity.type
_entity.pdbx_description
1 polymer ?
#
loop_
_entity_poly.entity_id
_entity_poly.type
_entity_poly.pdbx_seq_one_letter_code
_entity_poly.pdbx_strand_id
1 'polypeptide(L)'
;RMPSWCSAGSRPACPDALAQKLAALPTLGLALDVVEVAHDSKQPIARVAHAFFDLGTALELDWMRARIEELPVESRWHAQARGSLRDELAHQHRQLAVQVLASGLGVEQWLARED
;
A
#
# COMPACT_ATOMS: atom_id res chain seq x y z
N ARG A 1 5.30 3.01 33.46
CA ARG A 1 6.56 2.25 33.65
C ARG A 1 7.29 2.25 32.31
N MET A 2 8.24 3.17 32.10
CA MET A 2 8.99 3.23 30.84
C MET A 2 9.92 2.02 30.73
N PRO A 3 9.98 1.34 29.57
CA PRO A 3 10.86 0.20 29.39
C PRO A 3 12.34 0.62 29.33
N SER A 4 13.24 -0.27 29.78
CA SER A 4 14.62 0.03 30.23
C SER A 4 15.62 0.47 29.15
N TRP A 5 15.28 0.31 27.88
CA TRP A 5 16.05 0.79 26.73
C TRP A 5 16.03 2.32 26.52
N CYS A 6 15.27 3.09 27.31
CA CYS A 6 15.14 4.55 27.15
C CYS A 6 16.10 5.42 28.00
N SER A 7 17.08 4.84 28.71
CA SER A 7 18.05 5.66 29.46
C SER A 7 19.33 5.93 28.67
N ALA A 8 19.61 7.23 28.49
CA ALA A 8 20.85 7.87 28.05
C ALA A 8 21.18 7.88 26.54
N GLY A 9 21.07 9.08 25.94
CA GLY A 9 21.98 9.65 24.94
C GLY A 9 22.15 9.00 23.55
N SER A 10 21.84 7.73 23.39
CA SER A 10 21.86 7.00 22.12
C SER A 10 20.44 6.66 21.74
N ARG A 11 20.03 6.91 20.48
CA ARG A 11 18.79 6.34 19.95
C ARG A 11 18.83 4.83 20.25
N PRO A 12 17.87 4.26 21.01
CA PRO A 12 17.89 2.83 21.31
C PRO A 12 17.96 2.06 19.99
N ALA A 13 18.97 1.20 19.85
CA ALA A 13 19.08 0.32 18.71
C ALA A 13 17.86 -0.60 18.70
N CYS A 14 17.07 -0.55 17.63
CA CYS A 14 15.96 -1.48 17.44
C CYS A 14 16.54 -2.89 17.33
N PRO A 15 16.08 -3.87 18.14
CA PRO A 15 16.56 -5.25 18.01
C PRO A 15 16.36 -5.76 16.58
N ASP A 16 17.36 -6.44 16.01
CA ASP A 16 17.37 -6.84 14.59
C ASP A 16 16.11 -7.62 14.18
N ALA A 17 15.63 -8.51 15.05
CA ALA A 17 14.41 -9.28 14.81
C ALA A 17 13.14 -8.41 14.75
N LEU A 18 13.09 -7.30 15.50
CA LEU A 18 12.00 -6.34 15.44
C LEU A 18 12.13 -5.45 14.20
N ALA A 19 13.34 -4.99 13.88
CA ALA A 19 13.61 -4.21 12.67
C ALA A 19 13.20 -4.97 11.40
N GLN A 20 13.52 -6.27 11.30
CA GLN A 20 13.11 -7.12 10.19
C GLN A 20 11.58 -7.25 10.07
N LYS A 21 10.87 -7.46 11.19
CA LYS A 21 9.41 -7.54 11.19
C LYS A 21 8.75 -6.24 10.76
N LEU A 22 9.28 -5.11 11.24
CA LEU A 22 8.78 -3.78 10.88
C LEU A 22 9.03 -3.46 9.40
N ALA A 23 10.19 -3.86 8.86
CA ALA A 23 10.53 -3.68 7.45
C ALA A 23 9.59 -4.45 6.51
N ALA A 24 8.97 -5.54 6.97
CA ALA A 24 8.00 -6.31 6.19
C ALA A 24 6.58 -5.70 6.14
N LEU A 25 6.26 -4.74 7.03
CA LEU A 25 4.90 -4.19 7.14
C LEU A 25 4.35 -3.56 5.84
N PRO A 26 5.13 -2.78 5.06
CA PRO A 26 4.62 -2.21 3.81
C PRO A 26 4.22 -3.29 2.81
N THR A 27 5.03 -4.34 2.68
CA THR A 27 4.76 -5.47 1.78
C THR A 27 3.54 -6.29 2.26
N LEU A 28 3.40 -6.48 3.57
CA LEU A 28 2.22 -7.13 4.15
C LEU A 28 0.94 -6.32 3.90
N GLY A 29 1.01 -4.99 3.90
CA GLY A 29 -0.12 -4.13 3.53
C GLY A 29 -0.66 -4.45 2.15
N LEU A 30 0.22 -4.50 1.14
CA LEU A 30 -0.16 -4.84 -0.23
C LEU A 30 -0.73 -6.27 -0.35
N ALA A 31 -0.17 -7.22 0.40
CA ALA A 31 -0.69 -8.58 0.42
C ALA A 31 -2.11 -8.66 1.00
N LEU A 32 -2.41 -7.86 2.04
CA LEU A 32 -3.75 -7.75 2.61
C LEU A 32 -4.73 -7.13 1.61
N ASP A 33 -4.31 -6.09 0.88
CA ASP A 33 -5.14 -5.47 -0.16
C ASP A 33 -5.55 -6.47 -1.25
N VAL A 34 -4.60 -7.31 -1.71
CA VAL A 34 -4.88 -8.37 -2.69
C VAL A 34 -5.86 -9.42 -2.14
N VAL A 35 -5.72 -9.80 -0.87
CA VAL A 35 -6.64 -10.75 -0.21
C VAL A 35 -8.04 -10.15 -0.07
N GLU A 36 -8.15 -8.88 0.32
CA GLU A 36 -9.43 -8.15 0.41
C GLU A 36 -10.13 -8.13 -0.94
N VAL A 37 -9.43 -7.73 -2.02
CA VAL A 37 -9.99 -7.72 -3.37
C VAL A 37 -10.39 -9.11 -3.83
N ALA A 38 -9.59 -10.15 -3.55
CA ALA A 38 -9.91 -11.53 -3.92
C ALA A 38 -11.16 -12.05 -3.19
N HIS A 39 -11.29 -11.74 -1.91
CA HIS A 39 -12.47 -12.06 -1.13
C HIS A 39 -13.72 -11.38 -1.69
N ASP A 40 -13.66 -10.07 -1.94
CA ASP A 40 -14.82 -9.28 -2.35
C ASP A 40 -15.26 -9.56 -3.79
N SER A 41 -14.30 -9.75 -4.70
CA SER A 41 -14.56 -10.09 -6.10
C SER A 41 -14.84 -11.57 -6.34
N LYS A 42 -14.60 -12.45 -5.34
CA LYS A 42 -14.69 -13.91 -5.43
C LYS A 42 -13.85 -14.50 -6.58
N GLN A 43 -12.69 -13.89 -6.83
CA GLN A 43 -11.76 -14.30 -7.90
C GLN A 43 -10.55 -15.05 -7.31
N PRO A 44 -9.88 -15.91 -8.10
CA PRO A 44 -8.64 -16.57 -7.66
C PRO A 44 -7.55 -15.54 -7.30
N ILE A 45 -6.90 -15.73 -6.16
CA ILE A 45 -5.88 -14.80 -5.64
C ILE A 45 -4.76 -14.49 -6.65
N ALA A 46 -4.33 -15.49 -7.43
CA ALA A 46 -3.30 -15.30 -8.45
C ALA A 46 -3.75 -14.36 -9.59
N ARG A 47 -5.03 -14.42 -9.98
CA ARG A 47 -5.61 -13.51 -10.99
C ARG A 47 -5.69 -12.09 -10.44
N VAL A 48 -6.11 -11.95 -9.19
CA VAL A 48 -6.20 -10.66 -8.51
C VAL A 48 -4.82 -10.04 -8.34
N ALA A 49 -3.83 -10.83 -7.91
CA ALA A 49 -2.46 -10.36 -7.77
C ALA A 49 -1.90 -9.81 -9.09
N HIS A 50 -2.06 -10.53 -10.21
CA HIS A 50 -1.65 -10.01 -11.53
C HIS A 50 -2.34 -8.68 -11.84
N ALA A 51 -3.67 -8.63 -11.81
CA ALA A 51 -4.39 -7.38 -12.10
C ALA A 51 -3.98 -6.22 -11.18
N PHE A 52 -3.78 -6.50 -9.89
CA PHE A 52 -3.41 -5.50 -8.89
C PHE A 52 -1.99 -4.95 -9.13
N PHE A 53 -0.99 -5.82 -9.31
CA PHE A 53 0.40 -5.39 -9.52
C PHE A 53 0.64 -4.81 -10.93
N ASP A 54 -0.01 -5.34 -11.96
CA ASP A 54 0.06 -4.79 -13.31
C ASP A 54 -0.55 -3.38 -13.34
N LEU A 55 -1.68 -3.18 -12.67
CA LEU A 55 -2.30 -1.85 -12.52
C LEU A 55 -1.42 -0.89 -11.72
N GLY A 56 -0.82 -1.39 -10.62
CA GLY A 56 0.12 -0.60 -9.82
C GLY A 56 1.33 -0.13 -10.62
N THR A 57 1.83 -0.98 -11.50
CA THR A 57 2.94 -0.68 -12.41
C THR A 57 2.51 0.31 -13.49
N ALA A 58 1.39 0.06 -14.17
CA ALA A 58 0.90 0.89 -15.27
C ALA A 58 0.54 2.31 -14.85
N LEU A 59 0.11 2.51 -13.59
CA LEU A 59 -0.24 3.80 -13.03
C LEU A 59 0.86 4.43 -12.16
N GLU A 60 2.03 3.78 -12.09
CA GLU A 60 3.17 4.21 -11.26
C GLU A 60 2.80 4.49 -9.78
N LEU A 61 1.96 3.63 -9.18
CA LEU A 61 1.43 3.87 -7.84
C LEU A 61 2.51 3.84 -6.74
N ASP A 62 3.60 3.11 -6.96
CA ASP A 62 4.77 3.11 -6.06
C ASP A 62 5.47 4.48 -6.07
N TRP A 63 5.58 5.12 -7.24
CA TRP A 63 6.08 6.48 -7.34
C TRP A 63 5.16 7.47 -6.62
N MET A 64 3.84 7.36 -6.83
CA MET A 64 2.86 8.22 -6.13
C MET A 64 2.96 8.05 -4.61
N ARG A 65 3.08 6.81 -4.12
CA ARG A 65 3.26 6.51 -2.69
C ARG A 65 4.53 7.13 -2.14
N ALA A 66 5.64 7.06 -2.88
CA ALA A 66 6.90 7.70 -2.50
C ALA A 66 6.73 9.23 -2.39
N ARG A 67 6.06 9.87 -3.34
CA ARG A 67 5.78 11.32 -3.29
C ARG A 67 4.91 11.73 -2.10
N ILE A 68 3.94 10.89 -1.71
CA ILE A 68 3.15 11.12 -0.50
C ILE A 68 4.04 11.06 0.76
N GLU A 69 4.94 10.07 0.85
CA GLU A 69 5.84 9.93 2.00
C GLU A 69 6.88 11.05 2.11
N GLU A 70 7.26 11.66 0.99
CA GLU A 70 8.16 12.83 0.93
C GLU A 70 7.50 14.13 1.43
N LEU A 71 6.17 14.18 1.56
CA LEU A 71 5.48 15.39 2.03
C LEU A 71 5.95 15.79 3.44
N PRO A 72 6.28 17.08 3.67
CA PRO A 72 6.78 17.55 4.94
C PRO A 72 5.72 17.46 6.03
N VAL A 73 6.14 17.01 7.23
CA VAL A 73 5.28 16.88 8.40
C VAL A 73 5.76 17.82 9.50
N GLU A 74 5.18 19.02 9.50
CA GLU A 74 5.48 20.07 10.49
C GLU A 74 4.50 20.06 11.68
N SER A 75 3.36 19.37 11.54
CA SER A 75 2.32 19.33 12.57
C SER A 75 1.58 17.99 12.58
N ARG A 76 0.83 17.74 13.67
CA ARG A 76 -0.04 16.56 13.78
C ARG A 76 -1.07 16.50 12.64
N TRP A 77 -1.57 17.63 12.18
CA TRP A 77 -2.52 17.70 11.07
C TRP A 77 -1.88 17.29 9.75
N HIS A 78 -0.61 17.66 9.51
CA HIS A 78 0.12 17.19 8.32
C HIS A 78 0.35 15.69 8.37
N ALA A 79 0.70 15.14 9.55
CA ALA A 79 0.82 13.69 9.72
C ALA A 79 -0.50 12.97 9.41
N GLN A 80 -1.63 13.51 9.88
CA GLN A 80 -2.95 12.96 9.61
C GLN A 80 -3.32 13.04 8.12
N ALA A 81 -3.12 14.19 7.48
CA ALA A 81 -3.39 14.36 6.06
C ALA A 81 -2.57 13.40 5.18
N ARG A 82 -1.28 13.25 5.49
CA ARG A 82 -0.41 12.27 4.81
C ARG A 82 -0.90 10.84 5.05
N GLY A 83 -1.37 10.52 6.26
CA GLY A 83 -2.05 9.28 6.57
C GLY A 83 -3.24 9.03 5.63
N SER A 84 -4.19 9.96 5.59
CA SER A 84 -5.38 9.88 4.74
C SER A 84 -5.08 9.76 3.25
N LEU A 85 -4.04 10.42 2.74
CA LEU A 85 -3.63 10.28 1.34
C LEU A 85 -3.15 8.86 1.00
N ARG A 86 -2.44 8.19 1.91
CA ARG A 86 -1.99 6.80 1.69
C ARG A 86 -3.15 5.84 1.71
N ASP A 87 -4.09 6.05 2.63
CA ASP A 87 -5.28 5.23 2.78
C ASP A 87 -6.18 5.36 1.54
N GLU A 88 -6.36 6.59 1.05
CA GLU A 88 -7.13 6.85 -0.17
C GLU A 88 -6.46 6.25 -1.41
N LEU A 89 -5.13 6.38 -1.56
CA LEU A 89 -4.40 5.76 -2.66
C LEU A 89 -4.58 4.22 -2.66
N ALA A 90 -4.46 3.59 -1.50
CA ALA A 90 -4.68 2.15 -1.37
C ALA A 90 -6.14 1.77 -1.70
N HIS A 91 -7.11 2.55 -1.22
CA HIS A 91 -8.52 2.33 -1.53
C HIS A 91 -8.80 2.40 -3.03
N GLN A 92 -8.33 3.45 -3.71
CA GLN A 92 -8.51 3.62 -5.16
C GLN A 92 -7.85 2.49 -5.94
N HIS A 93 -6.65 2.04 -5.54
CA HIS A 93 -5.99 0.90 -6.16
C HIS A 93 -6.85 -0.37 -6.09
N ARG A 94 -7.43 -0.68 -4.92
CA ARG A 94 -8.37 -1.81 -4.76
C ARG A 94 -9.62 -1.65 -5.63
N GLN A 95 -10.24 -0.47 -5.65
CA GLN A 95 -11.44 -0.21 -6.45
C GLN A 95 -11.18 -0.39 -7.96
N LEU A 96 -10.06 0.15 -8.45
CA LEU A 96 -9.67 -0.01 -9.85
C LEU A 96 -9.36 -1.47 -10.20
N ALA A 97 -8.68 -2.21 -9.31
CA ALA A 97 -8.45 -3.63 -9.52
C ALA A 97 -9.76 -4.43 -9.62
N VAL A 98 -10.77 -4.12 -8.79
CA VAL A 98 -12.12 -4.70 -8.91
C VAL A 98 -12.75 -4.39 -10.27
N GLN A 99 -12.62 -3.15 -10.76
CA GLN A 99 -13.16 -2.76 -12.07
C GLN A 99 -12.47 -3.49 -13.23
N VAL A 100 -11.15 -3.62 -13.20
CA VAL A 100 -10.39 -4.41 -14.17
C VAL A 100 -10.89 -5.86 -14.17
N LEU A 101 -10.98 -6.48 -12.99
CA LEU A 101 -11.44 -7.86 -12.85
C LEU A 101 -12.87 -8.06 -13.36
N ALA A 102 -13.78 -7.11 -13.08
CA ALA A 102 -15.17 -7.15 -13.53
C ALA A 102 -15.31 -7.01 -15.05
N SER A 103 -14.42 -6.27 -15.71
CA SER A 103 -14.43 -6.12 -17.18
C SER A 103 -14.04 -7.40 -17.92
N GLY A 104 -13.33 -8.32 -17.24
CA GLY A 104 -12.78 -9.53 -17.86
C GLY A 104 -11.53 -9.28 -18.72
N LEU A 105 -11.09 -8.03 -18.90
CA LEU A 105 -9.94 -7.62 -19.68
C LEU A 105 -8.63 -7.70 -18.88
N GLY A 106 -7.50 -7.69 -19.58
CA GLY A 106 -6.19 -7.38 -18.99
C GLY A 106 -6.03 -5.88 -18.72
N VAL A 107 -5.09 -5.50 -17.85
CA VAL A 107 -4.89 -4.09 -17.44
C VAL A 107 -4.63 -3.16 -18.62
N GLU A 108 -3.73 -3.52 -19.54
CA GLU A 108 -3.43 -2.68 -20.71
C GLU A 108 -4.67 -2.45 -21.59
N GLN A 109 -5.46 -3.50 -21.82
CA GLN A 109 -6.69 -3.43 -22.62
C GLN A 109 -7.75 -2.59 -21.90
N TRP A 110 -7.85 -2.75 -20.59
CA TRP A 110 -8.76 -1.96 -19.76
C TRP A 110 -8.36 -0.49 -19.77
N LEU A 111 -7.07 -0.14 -19.73
CA LEU A 111 -6.59 1.24 -19.83
C LEU A 111 -6.77 1.84 -21.23
N ALA A 112 -6.64 1.03 -22.28
CA ALA A 112 -6.80 1.46 -23.67
C ALA A 112 -8.26 1.53 -24.14
N ARG A 113 -9.22 1.22 -23.28
CA ARG A 113 -10.64 1.27 -23.65
C ARG A 113 -11.07 2.72 -23.85
N GLU A 114 -11.72 2.97 -24.98
CA GLU A 114 -12.42 4.22 -25.25
C GLU A 114 -13.83 4.06 -24.66
N ASP A 115 -14.01 4.46 -23.40
CA ASP A 115 -15.34 4.56 -22.79
C ASP A 115 -16.20 5.63 -23.50
#